data_AF-A0A7I9WLU5-F1
#
_entry.id   AF-A0A7I9WLU5-F1
#
_cell.length_a   1.000
_cell.length_b   1.000
_cell.length_c   1.000
_cell.angle_alpha   90.00
_cell.angle_beta   90.00
_cell.angle_gamma   90.00
#
_symmetry.space_group_name_H-M   'P 1'
#
loop_
_entity.id
_entity.type
_entity.pdbx_description
1 polymer ?
#
loop_
_entity_poly.entity_id
_entity_poly.type
_entity_poly.pdbx_seq_one_letter_code
_entity_poly.pdbx_strand_id
1 'polypeptide(L)'
;MPLDTDPAILEAVRTVYTTDLGLPDEWTDTQRAEFITAEADKITWMVRAEAGTIGDLSIKDWTRRAHGQPPDDAVRATMMADARAQALITVMNSELYELIAVDD
;
A
#
# COMPACT_ATOMS: atom_id res chain seq x y z
N MET A 1 -10.50 -15.69 1.29
CA MET A 1 -10.51 -15.18 -0.09
C MET A 1 -9.24 -14.34 -0.21
N PRO A 2 -8.26 -14.71 -1.03
CA PRO A 2 -7.17 -13.77 -1.33
C PRO A 2 -7.84 -12.59 -2.00
N LEU A 3 -7.80 -11.46 -1.33
CA LEU A 3 -8.37 -10.22 -1.82
C LEU A 3 -7.45 -9.76 -2.96
N ASP A 4 -7.97 -9.65 -4.19
CA ASP A 4 -7.22 -9.28 -5.38
C ASP A 4 -6.15 -8.20 -5.09
N THR A 5 -4.95 -8.45 -5.60
CA THR A 5 -3.81 -7.52 -5.58
C THR A 5 -4.25 -6.20 -6.19
N ASP A 6 -3.91 -5.08 -5.53
CA ASP A 6 -4.30 -3.78 -6.05
C ASP A 6 -3.56 -3.51 -7.39
N PRO A 7 -4.29 -3.23 -8.49
CA PRO A 7 -3.67 -3.07 -9.80
C PRO A 7 -2.69 -1.89 -9.86
N ALA A 8 -2.93 -0.83 -9.08
CA ALA A 8 -2.01 0.32 -9.02
C ALA A 8 -0.70 -0.06 -8.30
N ILE A 9 -0.78 -0.89 -7.26
CA ILE A 9 0.41 -1.42 -6.56
C ILE A 9 1.19 -2.33 -7.51
N LEU A 10 0.51 -3.21 -8.24
CA LEU A 10 1.14 -4.12 -9.20
C LEU A 10 1.91 -3.36 -10.30
N GLU A 11 1.31 -2.31 -10.87
CA GLU A 11 1.98 -1.48 -11.89
C GLU A 11 3.18 -0.72 -11.33
N ALA A 12 3.07 -0.19 -10.11
CA ALA A 12 4.17 0.51 -9.45
C ALA A 12 5.36 -0.43 -9.16
N VAL A 13 5.10 -1.60 -8.56
CA VAL A 13 6.10 -2.64 -8.29
C VAL A 13 6.76 -3.08 -9.58
N ARG A 14 5.97 -3.39 -10.61
CA ARG A 14 6.49 -3.76 -11.93
C ARG A 14 7.44 -2.70 -12.46
N THR A 15 7.04 -1.43 -12.43
CA THR A 15 7.84 -0.31 -12.96
C THR A 15 9.19 -0.19 -12.24
N VAL A 16 9.20 -0.26 -10.91
CA VAL A 16 10.43 -0.17 -10.09
C VAL A 16 11.37 -1.34 -10.40
N TYR A 17 10.87 -2.58 -10.43
CA TYR A 17 11.70 -3.75 -10.71
C TYR A 17 12.21 -3.79 -12.15
N THR A 18 11.48 -3.18 -13.10
CA THR A 18 11.93 -3.07 -14.49
C THR A 18 12.90 -1.90 -14.74
N THR A 19 12.89 -0.85 -13.92
CA THR A 19 13.63 0.40 -14.19
C THR A 19 14.81 0.61 -13.25
N ASP A 20 14.62 0.38 -11.95
CA ASP A 20 15.57 0.79 -10.91
C ASP A 20 16.30 -0.39 -10.29
N LEU A 21 15.59 -1.47 -9.94
CA LEU A 21 16.16 -2.59 -9.18
C LEU A 21 16.82 -3.66 -10.05
N GLY A 22 16.31 -3.86 -11.27
CA GLY A 22 16.77 -4.91 -12.18
C GLY A 22 16.42 -6.31 -11.65
N LEU A 23 15.64 -7.07 -12.41
CA LEU A 23 15.42 -8.49 -12.11
C LEU A 23 16.53 -9.33 -12.75
N PRO A 24 16.92 -10.47 -12.15
CA PRO A 24 17.94 -11.33 -12.74
C PRO A 24 17.60 -11.69 -14.20
N ASP A 25 18.58 -11.53 -15.08
CA ASP A 25 18.43 -11.86 -16.51
C ASP A 25 18.14 -13.35 -16.76
N GLU A 26 18.53 -14.20 -15.80
CA GLU A 26 18.29 -15.64 -15.80
C GLU A 26 16.84 -16.04 -15.49
N TRP A 27 16.03 -15.12 -14.96
CA TRP A 27 14.61 -15.40 -14.67
C TRP A 27 13.78 -15.34 -15.94
N THR A 28 12.93 -16.35 -16.12
CA THR A 28 11.91 -16.35 -17.17
C THR A 28 10.86 -15.27 -16.91
N ASP A 29 10.18 -14.81 -17.96
CA ASP A 29 9.07 -13.84 -17.83
C ASP A 29 8.00 -14.30 -16.84
N THR A 30 7.75 -15.62 -16.76
CA THR A 30 6.83 -16.21 -15.77
C THR A 30 7.33 -16.02 -14.34
N GLN A 31 8.59 -16.34 -14.05
CA GLN A 31 9.17 -16.18 -12.71
C GLN A 31 9.19 -14.71 -12.27
N ARG A 32 9.48 -13.80 -13.21
CA ARG A 32 9.42 -12.35 -12.97
C ARG A 32 8.01 -11.90 -12.63
N ALA A 33 7.02 -12.35 -13.39
CA ALA A 33 5.62 -12.02 -13.15
C ALA A 33 5.11 -12.58 -11.81
N GLU A 34 5.47 -13.81 -11.46
CA GLU A 34 5.12 -14.43 -10.18
C GLU A 34 5.74 -13.68 -9.00
N PHE A 35 7.02 -13.31 -9.11
CA PHE A 35 7.70 -12.52 -8.07
C PHE A 35 7.07 -11.13 -7.90
N ILE A 36 6.85 -10.40 -9.01
CA ILE A 36 6.19 -9.08 -8.98
C ILE A 36 4.79 -9.18 -8.37
N THR A 37 4.04 -10.24 -8.70
CA THR A 37 2.70 -10.46 -8.16
C THR A 37 2.73 -10.75 -6.66
N ALA A 38 3.67 -11.60 -6.21
CA ALA A 38 3.83 -11.92 -4.80
C ALA A 38 4.24 -10.69 -3.97
N GLU A 39 5.16 -9.87 -4.50
CA GLU A 39 5.58 -8.63 -3.85
C GLU A 39 4.43 -7.61 -3.81
N ALA A 40 3.68 -7.47 -4.90
CA ALA A 40 2.51 -6.62 -4.93
C ALA A 40 1.40 -7.10 -3.97
N ASP A 41 1.22 -8.42 -3.78
CA ASP A 41 0.28 -8.97 -2.80
C ASP A 41 0.71 -8.61 -1.38
N LYS A 42 1.99 -8.81 -1.04
CA LYS A 42 2.57 -8.41 0.25
C LYS A 42 2.35 -6.92 0.52
N ILE A 43 2.69 -6.05 -0.44
CA ILE A 43 2.50 -4.60 -0.31
C ILE A 43 1.01 -4.27 -0.18
N THR A 44 0.12 -4.96 -0.91
CA THR A 44 -1.34 -4.80 -0.79
C THR A 44 -1.81 -5.10 0.64
N TRP A 45 -1.30 -6.18 1.27
CA TRP A 45 -1.61 -6.50 2.66
C TRP A 45 -1.12 -5.44 3.63
N MET A 46 0.10 -4.93 3.44
CA MET A 46 0.68 -3.87 4.27
C MET A 46 -0.11 -2.56 4.15
N VAL A 47 -0.46 -2.15 2.92
CA VAL A 47 -1.30 -0.97 2.67
C VAL A 47 -2.65 -1.12 3.34
N ARG A 48 -3.26 -2.31 3.32
CA ARG A 48 -4.54 -2.55 4.02
C ARG A 48 -4.41 -2.44 5.53
N ALA A 49 -3.36 -3.01 6.11
CA ALA A 49 -3.11 -2.92 7.55
C ALA A 49 -2.88 -1.47 8.00
N GLU A 50 -2.07 -0.73 7.25
CA GLU A 50 -1.78 0.67 7.51
C GLU A 50 -3.02 1.56 7.29
N ALA A 51 -3.80 1.33 6.23
CA ALA A 51 -5.04 2.05 5.98
C ALA A 51 -6.07 1.84 7.09
N GLY A 52 -6.14 0.62 7.66
CA GLY A 52 -6.97 0.34 8.84
C GLY A 52 -6.54 1.21 10.03
N THR A 53 -5.23 1.26 10.30
CA THR A 53 -4.67 2.08 11.38
C THR A 53 -4.94 3.57 11.18
N ILE A 54 -4.67 4.11 9.98
CA ILE A 54 -4.94 5.52 9.65
C ILE A 54 -6.44 5.83 9.73
N GLY A 55 -7.28 4.91 9.24
CA GLY A 55 -8.74 5.05 9.28
C GLY A 55 -9.27 5.14 10.72
N ASP A 56 -8.81 4.24 11.60
CA ASP A 56 -9.20 4.24 13.01
C ASP A 56 -8.75 5.51 13.74
N LEU A 57 -7.53 5.98 13.47
CA LEU A 57 -7.02 7.25 14.00
C LEU A 57 -7.84 8.43 13.51
N SER A 58 -8.17 8.45 12.22
CA SER A 58 -8.95 9.51 11.58
C SER A 58 -10.37 9.60 12.16
N ILE A 59 -11.05 8.46 12.34
CA ILE A 59 -12.36 8.41 12.99
C ILE A 59 -12.26 8.91 14.43
N LYS A 60 -11.27 8.46 15.19
CA LYS A 60 -11.06 8.89 16.58
C LYS A 60 -10.84 10.40 16.70
N ASP A 61 -10.05 10.98 15.80
CA ASP A 61 -9.80 12.41 15.75
C ASP A 61 -11.03 13.21 15.33
N TRP A 62 -11.82 12.70 14.38
CA TRP A 62 -13.13 13.28 14.04
C TRP A 62 -14.06 13.29 15.24
N THR A 63 -14.27 12.14 15.88
CA THR A 63 -15.14 12.01 17.06
C THR A 63 -14.70 12.95 18.17
N ARG A 64 -13.39 13.14 18.39
CA ARG A 64 -12.88 14.12 19.36
C ARG A 64 -13.28 15.56 18.99
N ARG A 65 -13.17 15.95 17.71
CA ARG A 65 -13.49 17.30 17.23
C ARG A 65 -14.99 17.56 17.14
N ALA A 66 -15.77 16.53 16.84
CA ALA A 66 -17.22 16.58 16.68
C ALA A 66 -17.99 16.28 17.98
N HIS A 67 -17.35 16.50 19.14
CA HIS A 67 -17.97 16.33 20.46
C HIS A 67 -18.61 14.94 20.71
N GLY A 68 -18.01 13.89 20.17
CA GLY A 68 -18.50 12.51 20.31
C GLY A 68 -19.39 12.04 19.16
N GLN A 69 -19.71 12.91 18.19
CA GLN A 69 -20.50 12.52 17.02
C GLN A 69 -19.64 11.66 16.06
N PRO A 70 -20.10 10.45 15.67
CA PRO A 70 -19.41 9.69 14.63
C PRO A 70 -19.57 10.37 13.26
N PRO A 71 -18.62 10.16 12.33
CA PRO A 71 -18.78 10.62 10.96
C PRO A 71 -19.96 9.89 10.29
N ASP A 72 -20.69 10.60 9.43
CA ASP A 72 -21.69 9.97 8.58
C ASP A 72 -21.04 9.03 7.55
N ASP A 73 -21.87 8.25 6.85
CA ASP A 73 -21.38 7.25 5.89
C ASP A 73 -20.56 7.87 4.74
N ALA A 74 -20.90 9.08 4.29
CA ALA A 74 -20.19 9.75 3.20
C ALA A 74 -18.82 10.24 3.68
N VAL A 75 -18.78 10.88 4.86
CA VAL A 75 -17.53 11.31 5.49
C VAL A 75 -16.64 10.11 5.80
N ARG A 76 -17.20 9.01 6.34
CA ARG A 76 -16.44 7.79 6.60
C ARG A 76 -15.84 7.21 5.32
N ALA A 77 -16.60 7.20 4.22
CA ALA A 77 -16.10 6.71 2.93
C ALA A 77 -14.92 7.56 2.41
N THR A 78 -15.02 8.89 2.51
CA THR A 78 -13.92 9.80 2.15
C THR A 78 -12.69 9.56 3.03
N MET A 79 -12.87 9.47 4.36
CA MET A 79 -11.77 9.21 5.29
C MET A 79 -11.06 7.88 5.01
N MET A 80 -11.81 6.84 4.64
CA MET A 80 -11.22 5.54 4.28
C MET A 80 -10.49 5.58 2.94
N ALA A 81 -10.96 6.38 1.97
CA ALA A 81 -10.26 6.60 0.72
C ALA A 81 -8.93 7.36 0.94
N ASP A 82 -8.96 8.41 1.77
CA ASP A 82 -7.78 9.17 2.15
C ASP A 82 -6.79 8.31 2.93
N ALA A 83 -7.28 7.50 3.88
CA ALA A 83 -6.46 6.57 4.65
C ALA A 83 -5.76 5.54 3.75
N ARG A 84 -6.44 5.04 2.71
CA ARG A 84 -5.84 4.13 1.71
C ARG A 84 -4.77 4.84 0.88
N ALA A 85 -5.03 6.05 0.41
CA ALA A 85 -4.06 6.83 -0.35
C ALA A 85 -2.80 7.13 0.49
N GLN A 86 -2.99 7.50 1.76
CA GLN A 86 -1.89 7.79 2.67
C GLN A 86 -1.12 6.52 3.09
N ALA A 87 -1.82 5.40 3.31
CA ALA A 87 -1.21 4.11 3.54
C ALA A 87 -0.36 3.64 2.35
N LEU A 88 -0.87 3.83 1.12
CA LEU A 88 -0.12 3.53 -0.09
C LEU A 88 1.19 4.31 -0.14
N ILE A 89 1.14 5.62 0.08
CA ILE A 89 2.34 6.48 0.11
C ILE A 89 3.29 6.06 1.24
N THR A 90 2.77 5.73 2.41
CA THR A 90 3.59 5.36 3.59
C THR A 90 4.28 4.02 3.39
N VAL A 91 3.54 2.99 2.94
CA VAL A 91 4.09 1.66 2.67
C VAL A 91 5.04 1.69 1.49
N MET A 92 4.69 2.38 0.39
CA MET A 92 5.62 2.53 -0.72
C MET A 92 6.89 3.26 -0.30
N ASN A 93 6.80 4.34 0.49
CA ASN A 93 8.00 5.00 1.01
C ASN A 93 8.79 4.08 1.95
N SER A 94 8.15 3.34 2.86
CA SER A 94 8.84 2.43 3.78
C SER A 94 9.55 1.30 3.03
N GLU A 95 8.83 0.58 2.16
CA GLU A 95 9.37 -0.58 1.45
C GLU A 95 10.38 -0.15 0.36
N LEU A 96 10.18 0.99 -0.32
CA LEU A 96 11.12 1.47 -1.34
C LEU A 96 12.33 2.20 -0.74
N TYR A 97 12.22 2.89 0.40
CA TYR A 97 13.41 3.49 1.05
C TYR A 97 14.26 2.45 1.81
N GLU A 98 13.68 1.38 2.36
CA GLU A 98 14.50 0.28 2.91
C GLU A 98 15.24 -0.51 1.83
N LEU A 99 14.69 -0.60 0.61
CA LEU A 99 15.39 -1.17 -0.55
C LEU A 99 16.56 -0.30 -1.04
N ILE A 100 16.54 1.02 -0.80
CA ILE A 100 17.66 1.93 -1.13
C ILE A 100 18.70 1.99 0.01
N ALA A 101 18.30 1.75 1.26
CA ALA A 101 19.18 1.85 2.43
C ALA A 101 20.00 0.57 2.73
N VAL A 102 19.79 -0.53 2.00
CA VAL A 102 20.62 -1.75 2.07
C VAL A 102 21.65 -1.74 0.93
N ASP A 103 22.38 -0.64 0.81
CA ASP A 103 23.67 -0.59 0.10
C ASP A 103 24.63 0.27 0.96
N ASP A 104 25.01 -0.28 2.12
CA ASP A 104 26.25 0.06 2.85
C ASP A 104 26.77 -1.16 3.64
#